data_AF-A0A9Q1FVH9-F1
#
_entry.id   AF-A0A9Q1FVH9-F1
#
_cell.length_a   1.000
_cell.length_b   1.000
_cell.length_c   1.000
_cell.angle_alpha   90.00
_cell.angle_beta   90.00
_cell.angle_gamma   90.00
#
_symmetry.space_group_name_H-M   'P 1'
#
loop_
_entity.id
_entity.type
_entity.pdbx_description
1 polymer ?
#
loop_
_entity_poly.entity_id
_entity_poly.type
_entity_poly.pdbx_seq_one_letter_code
_entity_poly.pdbx_strand_id
1 'polypeptide(L)'
;MGWFSIGLDNSCSLFRGLQKEELVLLTHGDSVDKVADGFKVVAQSGNIVAGIANEQKKLYGTQFHPEVDLTIRGKEMLRNFLFEIAGCTGNFTVQNRQQSCIREIQERADKSKVLVCTALLNKALNQDQVIAVHIDNGFMRKRESQSVEEALTKLGIKVKVVNAAPHLLQRDDDPPHLRGGQNPQETHQ
;
A
#
# COMPACT_ATOMS: atom_id res chain seq x y z
N MET A 1 -3.71 3.78 26.58
CA MET A 1 -3.57 4.20 25.17
C MET A 1 -4.22 5.56 24.99
N GLY A 2 -3.51 6.55 24.43
CA GLY A 2 -4.02 7.92 24.29
C GLY A 2 -3.01 8.87 23.66
N TRP A 3 -3.40 10.14 23.55
CA TRP A 3 -2.53 11.23 23.10
C TRP A 3 -1.76 11.81 24.28
N PHE A 4 -0.43 11.86 24.18
CA PHE A 4 0.42 12.38 25.24
C PHE A 4 1.49 13.29 24.67
N SER A 5 1.78 14.37 25.39
CA SER A 5 3.01 15.13 25.17
C SER A 5 4.19 14.35 25.76
N ILE A 6 5.25 14.19 24.98
CA ILE A 6 6.48 13.54 25.41
C ILE A 6 7.67 14.46 25.22
N GLY A 7 8.57 14.47 26.19
CA GLY A 7 9.88 15.07 26.07
C GLY A 7 10.80 14.22 25.20
N LEU A 8 11.50 14.83 24.25
CA LEU A 8 12.45 14.20 23.34
C LEU A 8 13.87 14.72 23.58
N ASP A 9 14.85 13.81 23.52
CA ASP A 9 16.26 14.18 23.42
C ASP A 9 16.63 14.42 21.94
N ASN A 10 16.72 15.69 21.54
CA ASN A 10 17.08 16.05 20.16
C ASN A 10 18.54 15.77 19.78
N SER A 11 19.40 15.37 20.73
CA SER A 11 20.73 14.86 20.42
C SER A 11 20.69 13.43 19.86
N CYS A 12 19.59 12.71 20.11
CA CYS A 12 19.30 11.41 19.51
C CYS A 12 19.10 11.57 18.00
N SER A 13 19.75 10.72 17.21
CA SER A 13 19.67 10.74 15.74
C SER A 13 18.21 10.60 15.25
N LEU A 14 17.38 9.84 15.98
CA LEU A 14 15.98 9.62 15.64
C LEU A 14 15.12 10.91 15.76
N PHE A 15 15.45 11.81 16.69
CA PHE A 15 14.65 13.00 17.02
C PHE A 15 15.30 14.31 16.58
N ARG A 16 16.31 14.24 15.72
CA ARG A 16 16.99 15.41 15.16
C ARG A 16 15.99 16.29 14.41
N GLY A 17 16.04 17.60 14.65
CA GLY A 17 15.21 18.60 13.98
C GLY A 17 13.76 18.66 14.45
N LEU A 18 13.40 17.91 15.48
CA LEU A 18 12.09 18.00 16.15
C LEU A 18 12.12 19.01 17.30
N GLN A 19 10.97 19.32 17.88
CA GLN A 19 10.91 20.07 19.12
C GLN A 19 11.30 19.17 20.30
N LYS A 20 11.57 19.80 21.46
CA LYS A 20 11.83 19.07 22.71
C LYS A 20 10.59 18.41 23.27
N GLU A 21 9.41 18.88 22.91
CA GLU A 21 8.14 18.28 23.27
C GLU A 21 7.33 18.00 22.01
N GLU A 22 6.83 16.78 21.88
CA GLU A 22 6.04 16.35 20.72
C GLU A 22 4.82 15.55 21.17
N LEU A 23 3.76 15.63 20.36
CA LEU A 23 2.51 14.93 20.60
C LEU A 23 2.51 13.58 19.89
N VAL A 24 2.30 12.51 20.64
CA VAL A 24 2.34 11.14 20.13
C VAL A 24 1.15 10.30 20.58
N LEU A 25 0.83 9.27 19.79
CA LEU A 25 -0.05 8.20 20.22
C LEU A 25 0.72 7.15 21.03
N LEU A 26 0.60 7.23 22.35
CA LEU A 26 1.25 6.31 23.29
C LEU A 26 0.27 5.18 23.63
N THR A 27 0.66 3.93 23.35
CA THR A 27 -0.25 2.78 23.25
C THR A 27 0.12 1.63 24.16
N HIS A 28 0.48 1.88 25.42
CA HIS A 28 0.99 0.78 26.27
C HIS A 28 0.27 0.65 27.60
N GLY A 29 0.15 -0.60 28.03
CA GLY A 29 -0.27 -1.00 29.38
C GLY A 29 0.91 -1.24 30.32
N ASP A 30 2.10 -1.53 29.76
CA ASP A 30 3.36 -1.76 30.49
C ASP A 30 4.38 -0.65 30.21
N SER A 31 5.28 -0.39 31.17
CA SER A 31 6.35 0.60 31.06
C SER A 31 7.72 -0.03 31.29
N VAL A 32 8.76 0.53 30.68
CA VAL A 32 10.14 0.10 30.91
C VAL A 32 10.59 0.55 32.30
N ASP A 33 10.85 -0.40 33.19
CA ASP A 33 11.36 -0.15 34.54
C ASP A 33 12.88 0.08 34.53
N LYS A 34 13.65 -0.83 33.92
CA LYS A 34 15.10 -0.72 33.73
C LYS A 34 15.49 -0.78 32.26
N VAL A 35 16.17 0.26 31.78
CA VAL A 35 16.75 0.30 30.43
C VAL A 35 17.97 -0.62 30.35
N ALA A 36 18.07 -1.38 29.26
CA ALA A 36 19.17 -2.31 29.03
C ALA A 36 20.52 -1.59 28.92
N ASP A 37 21.60 -2.27 29.32
CA ASP A 37 22.95 -1.70 29.28
C ASP A 37 23.34 -1.25 27.86
N GLY A 38 23.93 -0.06 27.78
CA GLY A 38 24.30 0.57 26.52
C GLY A 38 23.16 1.27 25.78
N PHE A 39 21.92 1.21 26.28
CA PHE A 39 20.84 2.07 25.82
C PHE A 39 20.71 3.30 26.71
N LYS A 40 20.24 4.40 26.12
CA LYS A 40 19.88 5.64 26.81
C LYS A 40 18.40 5.89 26.63
N VAL A 41 17.76 6.47 27.66
CA VAL A 41 16.42 7.03 27.50
C VAL A 41 16.53 8.29 26.63
N VAL A 42 15.75 8.35 25.56
CA VAL A 42 15.75 9.45 24.59
C VAL A 42 14.36 10.06 24.38
N ALA A 43 13.32 9.47 24.98
CA ALA A 43 12.01 10.09 25.06
C ALA A 43 11.28 9.69 26.35
N GLN A 44 10.53 10.60 26.97
CA GLN A 44 9.84 10.41 28.25
C GLN A 44 8.48 11.11 28.32
N SER A 45 7.52 10.54 29.03
CA SER A 45 6.26 11.19 29.43
C SER A 45 6.10 11.07 30.95
N GLY A 46 6.44 12.12 31.69
CA GLY A 46 6.58 12.04 33.14
C GLY A 46 7.59 10.94 33.52
N ASN A 47 7.14 9.93 34.26
CA ASN A 47 7.98 8.79 34.68
C ASN A 47 8.02 7.65 33.66
N ILE A 48 7.27 7.74 32.56
CA ILE A 48 7.19 6.68 31.55
C ILE A 48 8.31 6.88 30.54
N VAL A 49 9.17 5.88 30.38
CA VAL A 49 10.13 5.81 29.28
C VAL A 49 9.36 5.61 27.97
N ALA A 50 9.38 6.62 27.10
CA ALA A 50 8.68 6.61 25.82
C ALA A 50 9.60 6.27 24.64
N GLY A 51 10.92 6.28 24.83
CA GLY A 51 11.87 5.87 23.81
C GLY A 51 13.28 5.64 24.34
N ILE A 52 13.96 4.68 23.72
CA ILE A 52 15.33 4.29 24.05
C ILE A 52 16.19 4.22 22.79
N ALA A 53 17.49 4.48 22.92
CA ALA A 53 18.42 4.41 21.80
C ALA A 53 19.79 3.86 22.23
N ASN A 54 20.39 3.10 21.34
CA ASN A 54 21.81 2.78 21.32
C ASN A 54 22.39 3.29 20.01
N GLU A 55 22.96 4.49 20.03
CA GLU A 55 23.52 5.17 18.85
C GLU A 55 24.68 4.40 18.21
N GLN A 56 25.50 3.70 19.02
CA GLN A 56 26.63 2.93 18.50
C GLN A 56 26.16 1.73 17.66
N LYS A 57 25.09 1.06 18.10
CA LYS A 57 24.49 -0.08 17.40
C LYS A 57 23.39 0.32 16.42
N LYS A 58 23.04 1.60 16.34
CA LYS A 58 21.89 2.13 15.58
C LYS A 58 20.57 1.41 15.90
N LEU A 59 20.35 1.10 17.18
CA LEU A 59 19.12 0.48 17.66
C LEU A 59 18.25 1.51 18.36
N TYR A 60 16.99 1.60 17.98
CA TYR A 60 16.04 2.58 18.51
C TYR A 60 14.72 1.88 18.81
N GLY A 61 14.10 2.23 19.94
CA GLY A 61 12.79 1.74 20.33
C GLY A 61 11.90 2.90 20.77
N THR A 62 10.64 2.86 20.37
CA THR A 62 9.62 3.83 20.76
C THR A 62 8.43 3.11 21.38
N GLN A 63 7.89 3.68 22.46
CA GLN A 63 6.66 3.25 23.13
C GLN A 63 5.46 4.00 22.53
N PHE A 64 5.55 4.46 21.28
CA PHE A 64 4.48 5.15 20.57
C PHE A 64 4.58 4.80 19.08
N HIS A 65 3.54 5.10 18.33
CA HIS A 65 3.42 4.78 16.91
C HIS A 65 3.77 6.00 16.04
N PRO A 66 4.98 6.10 15.46
CA PRO A 66 5.33 7.20 14.57
C PRO A 66 4.67 7.11 13.18
N GLU A 67 4.05 5.98 12.84
CA GLU A 67 3.42 5.73 11.53
C GLU A 67 1.99 6.25 11.41
N VAL A 68 1.33 6.55 12.53
CA VAL A 68 -0.07 7.00 12.55
C VAL A 68 -0.15 8.52 12.53
N ASP A 69 -1.22 9.06 11.92
CA ASP A 69 -1.47 10.51 11.84
C ASP A 69 -1.60 11.18 13.21
N LEU A 70 -1.92 10.36 14.23
CA LEU A 70 -2.04 10.79 15.62
C LEU A 70 -0.69 11.14 16.28
N THR A 71 0.42 10.84 15.62
CA THR A 71 1.76 11.30 16.00
C THR A 71 2.22 12.35 15.01
N ILE A 72 2.07 13.64 15.39
CA ILE A 72 2.12 14.78 14.46
C ILE A 72 3.43 14.86 13.66
N ARG A 73 4.56 14.54 14.30
CA ARG A 73 5.90 14.57 13.70
C ARG A 73 6.47 13.17 13.42
N GLY A 74 5.61 12.16 13.37
CA GLY A 74 6.01 10.77 13.18
C GLY A 74 6.67 10.49 11.82
N LYS A 75 6.22 11.18 10.77
CA LYS A 75 6.84 11.11 9.43
C LYS A 75 8.27 11.60 9.44
N GLU A 76 8.59 12.66 10.18
CA GLU A 76 9.97 13.13 10.32
C GLU A 76 10.84 12.14 11.11
N MET A 77 10.30 11.51 12.16
CA MET A 77 11.02 10.45 12.90
C MET A 77 11.35 9.26 11.98
N LEU A 78 10.38 8.80 11.18
CA LEU A 78 10.59 7.74 10.20
C LEU A 78 11.58 8.16 9.12
N ARG A 79 11.56 9.42 8.68
CA ARG A 79 12.54 9.96 7.75
C ARG A 79 13.95 9.91 8.33
N ASN A 80 14.15 10.38 9.56
CA ASN A 80 15.44 10.32 10.25
C ASN A 80 15.94 8.87 10.32
N PHE A 81 15.07 7.92 10.67
CA PHE A 81 15.42 6.51 10.71
C PHE A 81 15.83 5.96 9.34
N LEU A 82 15.00 6.16 8.31
CA LEU A 82 15.25 5.58 6.98
C LEU A 82 16.48 6.20 6.31
N PHE A 83 16.60 7.52 6.31
CA PHE A 83 17.59 8.21 5.48
C PHE A 83 18.89 8.50 6.23
N GLU A 84 18.83 8.96 7.48
CA GLU A 84 20.02 9.37 8.23
C GLU A 84 20.67 8.18 8.96
N ILE A 85 19.85 7.29 9.53
CA ILE A 85 20.33 6.16 10.33
C ILE A 85 20.61 4.93 9.47
N ALA A 86 19.60 4.48 8.71
CA ALA A 86 19.66 3.27 7.88
C ALA A 86 20.32 3.50 6.51
N GLY A 87 20.42 4.75 6.05
CA GLY A 87 21.07 5.11 4.79
C GLY A 87 20.28 4.72 3.53
N CYS A 88 18.95 4.61 3.62
CA CYS A 88 18.08 4.40 2.46
C CYS A 88 18.18 5.58 1.49
N THR A 89 18.15 5.31 0.19
CA THR A 89 18.34 6.33 -0.86
C THR A 89 17.05 6.93 -1.40
N GLY A 90 15.87 6.44 -0.98
CA GLY A 90 14.57 6.92 -1.47
C GLY A 90 14.21 6.46 -2.89
N ASN A 91 14.90 5.46 -3.41
CA ASN A 91 14.71 4.98 -4.78
C ASN A 91 13.40 4.19 -5.02
N PHE A 92 12.57 3.98 -3.98
CA PHE A 92 11.30 3.28 -4.09
C PHE A 92 10.16 4.23 -4.53
N THR A 93 10.32 4.83 -5.72
CA THR A 93 9.34 5.76 -6.31
C THR A 93 8.39 5.02 -7.25
N VAL A 94 7.19 5.58 -7.47
CA VAL A 94 6.23 5.03 -8.45
C VAL A 94 6.85 4.96 -9.84
N GLN A 95 7.66 5.94 -10.23
CA GLN A 95 8.36 5.96 -11.52
C GLN A 95 9.37 4.82 -11.65
N ASN A 96 10.23 4.61 -10.65
CA ASN A 96 11.22 3.54 -10.68
C ASN A 96 10.54 2.16 -10.69
N ARG A 97 9.45 2.01 -9.92
CA ARG A 97 8.64 0.79 -9.91
C ARG A 97 7.95 0.55 -11.24
N GLN A 98 7.37 1.58 -11.85
CA GLN A 98 6.77 1.48 -13.19
C GLN A 98 7.81 1.01 -14.21
N GLN A 99 9.00 1.59 -14.21
CA GLN A 99 10.09 1.18 -15.11
C GLN A 99 10.53 -0.27 -14.84
N SER A 100 10.64 -0.66 -13.57
CA SER A 100 11.01 -2.03 -13.19
C SER A 100 9.95 -3.03 -13.64
N CYS A 101 8.67 -2.76 -13.39
CA CYS A 101 7.58 -3.61 -13.86
C CYS A 101 7.51 -3.68 -15.39
N ILE A 102 7.76 -2.58 -16.12
CA ILE A 102 7.81 -2.60 -17.59
C ILE A 102 8.89 -3.57 -18.08
N ARG A 103 10.10 -3.51 -17.49
CA ARG A 103 11.20 -4.42 -17.86
C ARG A 103 10.85 -5.87 -17.55
N GLU A 104 10.32 -6.14 -16.37
CA GLU A 104 9.89 -7.48 -15.95
C GLU A 104 8.81 -8.04 -16.88
N ILE A 105 7.83 -7.22 -17.27
CA ILE A 105 6.81 -7.59 -18.25
C ILE A 105 7.44 -7.91 -19.61
N GLN A 106 8.37 -7.09 -20.09
CA GLN A 106 9.06 -7.29 -21.37
C GLN A 106 9.88 -8.58 -21.37
N GLU A 107 10.66 -8.83 -20.31
CA GLU A 107 11.46 -10.04 -20.14
C GLU A 107 10.59 -11.29 -20.07
N ARG A 108 9.43 -11.20 -19.41
CA ARG A 108 8.54 -12.36 -19.22
C ARG A 108 7.64 -12.64 -20.41
N ALA A 109 7.13 -11.61 -21.06
CA ALA A 109 6.21 -11.75 -22.19
C ALA A 109 6.94 -12.11 -23.48
N ASP A 110 8.15 -11.60 -23.70
CA ASP A 110 8.92 -11.74 -24.95
C ASP A 110 8.02 -11.48 -26.18
N LYS A 111 7.73 -12.50 -27.00
CA LYS A 111 6.83 -12.41 -28.18
C LYS A 111 5.41 -12.88 -27.92
N SER A 112 5.08 -13.27 -26.69
CA SER A 112 3.76 -13.78 -26.32
C SER A 112 2.72 -12.66 -26.27
N LYS A 113 1.45 -13.03 -26.47
CA LYS A 113 0.31 -12.13 -26.24
C LYS A 113 -0.15 -12.25 -24.79
N VAL A 114 -0.49 -11.12 -24.17
CA VAL A 114 -0.86 -11.05 -22.75
C VAL A 114 -2.29 -10.54 -22.60
N LEU A 115 -3.02 -11.13 -21.65
CA LEU A 115 -4.40 -10.80 -21.30
C LEU A 115 -4.39 -10.28 -19.84
N VAL A 116 -5.01 -9.11 -19.59
CA VAL A 116 -5.18 -8.40 -18.29
C VAL A 116 -4.18 -7.27 -17.95
N CYS A 117 -4.65 -6.17 -17.33
CA CYS A 117 -3.93 -4.91 -17.01
C CYS A 117 -3.50 -4.06 -18.22
N THR A 118 -4.51 -3.62 -18.98
CA THR A 118 -4.38 -2.93 -20.28
C THR A 118 -3.46 -1.72 -20.32
N ALA A 119 -3.52 -0.81 -19.36
CA ALA A 119 -2.77 0.46 -19.45
C ALA A 119 -1.26 0.30 -19.21
N LEU A 120 -0.84 -0.57 -18.29
CA LEU A 120 0.59 -0.83 -18.03
C LEU A 120 1.18 -1.71 -19.14
N LEU A 121 0.44 -2.73 -19.58
CA LEU A 121 0.86 -3.58 -20.69
C LEU A 121 1.05 -2.80 -21.99
N ASN A 122 0.17 -1.84 -22.30
CA ASN A 122 0.31 -1.00 -23.49
C ASN A 122 1.54 -0.07 -23.44
N LYS A 123 2.03 0.28 -22.24
CA LYS A 123 3.31 1.00 -22.09
C LYS A 123 4.52 0.08 -22.20
N ALA A 124 4.36 -1.21 -21.92
CA ALA A 124 5.44 -2.17 -21.88
C ALA A 124 5.63 -2.95 -23.21
N LEU A 125 4.54 -3.21 -23.93
CA LEU A 125 4.50 -4.13 -25.07
C LEU A 125 3.99 -3.43 -26.33
N ASN A 126 4.22 -4.04 -27.50
CA ASN A 126 3.64 -3.56 -28.75
C ASN A 126 2.12 -3.70 -28.75
N GLN A 127 1.43 -2.84 -29.49
CA GLN A 127 -0.05 -2.78 -29.53
C GLN A 127 -0.68 -4.13 -29.92
N ASP A 128 -0.03 -4.92 -30.77
CA ASP A 128 -0.52 -6.23 -31.23
C ASP A 128 -0.32 -7.38 -30.23
N GLN A 129 0.44 -7.14 -29.15
CA GLN A 129 0.67 -8.09 -28.05
C GLN A 129 -0.34 -7.93 -26.91
N VAL A 130 -1.05 -6.79 -26.85
CA VAL A 130 -2.03 -6.49 -25.80
C VAL A 130 -3.43 -6.77 -26.32
N ILE A 131 -4.03 -7.86 -25.83
CA ILE A 131 -5.44 -8.16 -26.11
C ILE A 131 -6.26 -7.74 -24.90
N ALA A 132 -7.01 -6.64 -25.06
CA ALA A 132 -7.95 -6.17 -24.06
C ALA A 132 -9.34 -6.77 -24.31
N VAL A 133 -9.88 -7.51 -23.33
CA VAL A 133 -11.26 -8.01 -23.38
C VAL A 133 -12.03 -7.43 -22.21
N HIS A 134 -13.13 -6.74 -22.50
CA HIS A 134 -14.06 -6.21 -21.49
C HIS A 134 -15.37 -7.00 -21.60
N ILE A 135 -15.73 -7.75 -20.56
CA ILE A 135 -16.98 -8.52 -20.53
C ILE A 135 -18.01 -7.70 -19.76
N ASP A 136 -19.01 -7.17 -20.47
CA ASP A 136 -20.17 -6.58 -19.85
C ASP A 136 -21.13 -7.69 -19.41
N ASN A 137 -21.15 -7.97 -18.12
CA ASN A 137 -21.98 -9.02 -17.52
C ASN A 137 -23.43 -8.58 -17.29
N GLY A 138 -23.80 -7.33 -17.61
CA GLY A 138 -25.14 -6.79 -17.39
C GLY A 138 -25.38 -6.16 -16.01
N PHE A 139 -24.41 -6.24 -15.09
CA PHE A 139 -24.50 -5.68 -13.73
C PHE A 139 -23.61 -4.44 -13.54
N MET A 140 -23.08 -3.90 -14.64
CA MET A 140 -22.26 -2.68 -14.63
C MET A 140 -23.11 -1.46 -14.30
N ARG A 141 -22.49 -0.41 -13.75
CA ARG A 141 -23.19 0.87 -13.53
C ARG A 141 -23.59 1.48 -14.88
N LYS A 142 -24.60 2.34 -14.87
CA LYS A 142 -25.10 3.02 -16.07
C LYS A 142 -23.95 3.70 -16.82
N ARG A 143 -23.71 3.27 -18.08
CA ARG A 143 -22.66 3.76 -19.00
C ARG A 143 -21.21 3.47 -18.57
N GLU A 144 -20.99 2.57 -17.62
CA GLU A 144 -19.64 2.22 -17.17
C GLU A 144 -18.83 1.51 -18.26
N SER A 145 -19.40 0.49 -18.91
CA SER A 145 -18.75 -0.24 -20.01
C SER A 145 -18.33 0.69 -21.16
N GLN A 146 -19.21 1.61 -21.55
CA GLN A 146 -18.93 2.62 -22.58
C GLN A 146 -17.77 3.54 -22.16
N SER A 147 -17.79 4.02 -20.90
CA SER A 147 -16.75 4.91 -20.39
C SER A 147 -15.37 4.22 -20.33
N VAL A 148 -15.34 2.93 -19.99
CA VAL A 148 -14.13 2.11 -19.96
C VAL A 148 -13.57 1.93 -21.38
N GLU A 149 -14.42 1.55 -22.34
CA GLU A 149 -14.03 1.39 -23.75
C GLU A 149 -13.46 2.68 -24.34
N GLU A 150 -14.14 3.81 -24.13
CA GLU A 150 -13.69 5.13 -24.61
C GLU A 150 -12.35 5.54 -24.00
N ALA A 151 -12.16 5.34 -22.69
CA ALA A 151 -10.91 5.69 -22.01
C ALA A 151 -9.73 4.86 -22.51
N LEU A 152 -9.91 3.55 -22.70
CA LEU A 152 -8.86 2.66 -23.20
C LEU A 152 -8.56 2.91 -24.69
N THR A 153 -9.58 3.19 -25.50
CA THR A 153 -9.41 3.52 -26.93
C THR A 153 -8.63 4.83 -27.10
N LYS A 154 -8.88 5.86 -26.27
CA LYS A 154 -8.10 7.11 -26.25
C LYS A 154 -6.63 6.90 -25.91
N LEU A 155 -6.30 5.84 -25.19
CA LEU A 155 -4.91 5.42 -24.89
C LEU A 155 -4.30 4.55 -25.99
N GLY A 156 -5.00 4.35 -27.12
CA GLY A 156 -4.55 3.52 -28.24
C GLY A 156 -4.73 2.02 -28.01
N ILE A 157 -5.53 1.60 -27.03
CA ILE A 157 -5.70 0.17 -26.71
C ILE A 157 -6.94 -0.35 -27.46
N LYS A 158 -6.75 -1.40 -28.28
CA LYS A 158 -7.87 -2.08 -28.95
C LYS A 158 -8.62 -2.93 -27.94
N VAL A 159 -9.85 -2.54 -27.59
CA VAL A 159 -10.71 -3.27 -26.65
C VAL A 159 -11.75 -4.09 -27.40
N LYS A 160 -11.83 -5.38 -27.06
CA LYS A 160 -12.95 -6.24 -27.46
C LYS A 160 -13.99 -6.24 -26.34
N VAL A 161 -15.07 -5.48 -26.54
CA VAL A 161 -16.23 -5.52 -25.64
C VAL A 161 -17.11 -6.71 -25.99
N VAL A 162 -17.46 -7.51 -24.99
CA VAL A 162 -18.35 -8.68 -25.10
C VAL A 162 -19.57 -8.44 -24.23
N ASN A 163 -20.75 -8.33 -24.84
CA ASN A 163 -22.01 -8.26 -24.11
C ASN A 163 -22.45 -9.67 -23.69
N ALA A 164 -22.27 -10.00 -22.42
CA ALA A 164 -22.64 -11.27 -21.82
C ALA A 164 -23.91 -11.18 -20.95
N ALA A 165 -24.55 -10.01 -20.86
CA ALA A 165 -25.76 -9.81 -20.06
C ALA A 165 -26.87 -10.85 -20.36
N PRO A 166 -27.18 -11.19 -21.63
CA PRO A 166 -28.21 -12.19 -21.91
C PRO A 166 -27.87 -13.59 -21.38
N HIS A 167 -26.59 -13.96 -21.36
CA HIS A 167 -26.14 -15.30 -20.95
C HIS A 167 -26.13 -15.49 -19.44
N LEU A 168 -25.91 -14.41 -18.69
CA LEU A 168 -25.93 -14.44 -17.23
C LEU A 168 -27.35 -14.29 -16.68
N LEU A 169 -28.20 -13.48 -17.32
CA LEU A 169 -29.59 -13.30 -16.91
C LEU A 169 -30.45 -14.54 -17.17
N GLN A 170 -30.13 -15.34 -18.20
CA GLN A 170 -30.84 -16.59 -18.50
C GLN A 170 -30.42 -17.78 -17.63
N ARG A 171 -29.30 -17.67 -16.89
CA ARG A 171 -28.82 -18.75 -16.02
C ARG A 171 -29.64 -18.92 -14.73
N ASP A 172 -30.47 -17.93 -14.41
CA ASP A 172 -31.42 -17.99 -13.28
C ASP A 172 -32.80 -18.56 -13.66
N ASP A 173 -33.04 -18.84 -14.95
CA ASP A 173 -34.28 -19.42 -15.49
C ASP A 173 -34.25 -20.96 -15.60
N ASP A 174 -33.22 -21.61 -15.04
CA ASP A 174 -33.19 -23.07 -14.95
C ASP A 174 -34.35 -23.60 -14.06
N PRO A 175 -35.02 -24.68 -14.49
CA PRO A 175 -36.23 -25.18 -13.85
C PRO A 175 -35.99 -25.57 -12.36
N PRO A 176 -37.01 -25.41 -11.49
CA PRO A 176 -36.87 -25.38 -10.03
C PRO A 176 -36.31 -26.66 -9.37
N HIS A 177 -36.08 -27.73 -10.12
CA HIS A 177 -35.49 -28.98 -9.61
C HIS A 177 -33.95 -28.92 -9.45
N LEU A 178 -33.30 -27.85 -9.91
CA LEU A 178 -31.87 -27.59 -9.65
C LEU A 178 -31.63 -26.53 -8.55
N ARG A 179 -32.67 -26.01 -7.90
CA ARG A 179 -32.53 -25.06 -6.76
C ARG A 179 -32.15 -25.80 -5.48
N GLY A 180 -30.92 -26.33 -5.48
CA GLY A 180 -30.27 -26.98 -4.35
C GLY A 180 -29.24 -26.10 -3.66
N GLY A 181 -29.63 -24.88 -3.25
CA GLY A 181 -28.91 -24.04 -2.30
C GLY A 181 -27.55 -23.46 -2.73
N GLN A 182 -27.02 -22.62 -1.83
CA GLN A 182 -25.64 -22.09 -1.72
C GLN A 182 -25.46 -20.64 -2.22
N ASN A 183 -25.33 -19.67 -1.31
CA ASN A 183 -24.17 -19.25 -0.48
C ASN A 183 -23.38 -18.13 -1.20
N PRO A 184 -23.22 -16.92 -0.63
CA PRO A 184 -22.55 -15.78 -1.28
C PRO A 184 -21.03 -15.95 -1.58
N GLN A 185 -20.47 -17.15 -1.51
CA GLN A 185 -19.02 -17.38 -1.53
C GLN A 185 -18.45 -17.89 -2.86
N GLU A 186 -19.25 -18.15 -3.90
CA GLU A 186 -18.74 -18.77 -5.14
C GLU A 186 -18.22 -17.80 -6.22
N THR A 187 -18.03 -16.51 -5.92
CA THR A 187 -17.50 -15.53 -6.89
C THR A 187 -15.98 -15.32 -6.83
N HIS A 188 -15.25 -16.17 -6.10
CA HIS A 188 -13.79 -16.14 -6.02
C HIS A 188 -13.17 -17.50 -6.35
N GLN A 189 -13.12 -17.86 -7.63
CA GLN A 189 -12.07 -18.71 -8.22
C GLN A 189 -11.74 -18.22 -9.63
#